data_AF-A0A9P6ITK1-F1
#
_entry.id   AF-A0A9P6ITK1-F1
#
_cell.length_a   1.000
_cell.length_b   1.000
_cell.length_c   1.000
_cell.angle_alpha   90.00
_cell.angle_beta   90.00
_cell.angle_gamma   90.00
#
_symmetry.space_group_name_H-M   'P 1'
#
loop_
_entity.id
_entity.type
_entity.pdbx_description
1 polymer ?
#
loop_
_entity_poly.entity_id
_entity_poly.type
_entity_poly.pdbx_seq_one_letter_code
_entity_poly.pdbx_strand_id
1 'polypeptide(L)'
;MTAQEDQQRKLEGLTKDSPMRLRMEEFVKRIQVEITSELEKVDGEAKFKVDRWTRTEGGDGISMVMQEGKVFEKAGVGVSVVYGMLPPAAVAQMRAQHPNIVATKEDTPFFATGISAVIHPKNPNAPTVHFNYRYFELGSAEGGEP
;
A
#
# COMPACT_ATOMS: atom_id res chain seq x y z
N MET A 1 3.16 12.66 15.78
CA MET A 1 1.73 12.36 15.61
C MET A 1 1.51 10.85 15.37
N THR A 2 0.49 10.28 15.97
CA THR A 2 0.21 8.83 16.10
C THR A 2 -0.85 8.36 15.08
N ALA A 3 -0.99 7.03 14.91
CA ALA A 3 -2.04 6.42 14.08
C ALA A 3 -3.47 6.90 14.44
N GLN A 4 -3.69 7.34 15.68
CA GLN A 4 -4.98 7.87 16.15
C GLN A 4 -5.28 9.25 15.58
N GLU A 5 -4.29 10.15 15.49
CA GLU A 5 -4.47 11.49 14.90
C GLU A 5 -4.69 11.40 13.38
N ASP A 6 -4.02 10.47 12.72
CA ASP A 6 -4.24 10.15 11.32
C ASP A 6 -5.66 9.65 11.06
N GLN A 7 -6.20 8.83 11.96
CA GLN A 7 -7.57 8.34 11.85
C GLN A 7 -8.60 9.45 12.03
N GLN A 8 -8.36 10.39 12.95
CA GLN A 8 -9.20 11.57 13.12
C GLN A 8 -9.20 12.45 11.86
N ARG A 9 -8.03 12.72 11.27
CA ARG A 9 -7.91 13.52 10.04
C ARG A 9 -8.62 12.86 8.84
N LYS A 10 -8.62 11.53 8.75
CA LYS A 10 -9.38 10.81 7.72
C LYS A 10 -10.89 11.04 7.86
N LEU A 11 -11.40 11.13 9.09
CA LEU A 11 -12.83 11.41 9.35
C LEU A 11 -13.22 12.85 9.00
N GLU A 12 -12.29 13.80 9.20
CA GLU A 12 -12.49 15.22 8.88
C GLU A 12 -12.40 15.54 7.37
N GLY A 13 -11.89 14.60 6.58
CA GLY A 13 -11.71 14.73 5.14
C GLY A 13 -10.28 15.14 4.77
N LEU A 14 -9.72 14.47 3.77
CA LEU A 14 -8.36 14.74 3.30
C LEU A 14 -8.36 15.90 2.31
N THR A 15 -7.35 16.75 2.43
CA THR A 15 -7.10 17.88 1.54
C THR A 15 -5.75 17.73 0.86
N LYS A 16 -5.45 18.62 -0.09
CA LYS A 16 -4.12 18.66 -0.72
C LYS A 16 -2.99 18.93 0.28
N ASP A 17 -3.29 19.55 1.42
CA ASP A 17 -2.33 19.93 2.45
C ASP A 17 -2.21 18.85 3.56
N SER A 18 -3.01 17.78 3.48
CA SER A 18 -2.87 16.62 4.36
C SER A 18 -1.50 15.94 4.18
N PRO A 19 -0.95 15.30 5.24
CA PRO A 19 0.29 14.54 5.16
C PRO A 19 0.32 13.58 3.97
N MET A 20 1.50 13.43 3.34
CA MET A 20 1.65 12.58 2.16
C MET A 20 1.20 11.15 2.40
N ARG A 21 1.52 10.56 3.57
CA ARG A 21 1.05 9.23 3.97
C ARG A 21 -0.47 9.04 3.84
N LEU A 22 -1.28 10.02 4.27
CA LEU A 22 -2.73 9.93 4.25
C LEU A 22 -3.28 10.01 2.84
N ARG A 23 -2.75 10.96 2.05
CA ARG A 23 -3.12 11.12 0.64
C ARG A 23 -2.73 9.89 -0.18
N MET A 24 -1.58 9.29 0.10
CA MET A 24 -1.14 8.08 -0.57
C MET A 24 -1.97 6.86 -0.17
N GLU A 25 -2.31 6.70 1.11
CA GLU A 25 -3.19 5.63 1.56
C GLU A 25 -4.56 5.69 0.87
N GLU A 26 -5.16 6.88 0.79
CA GLU A 26 -6.41 7.12 0.07
C GLU A 26 -6.25 6.77 -1.42
N PHE A 27 -5.18 7.25 -2.05
CA PHE A 27 -4.88 7.00 -3.45
C PHE A 27 -4.80 5.51 -3.76
N VAL A 28 -4.02 4.73 -3.01
CA VAL A 28 -3.84 3.29 -3.29
C VAL A 28 -5.12 2.48 -3.06
N LYS A 29 -5.92 2.83 -2.04
CA LYS A 29 -7.23 2.21 -1.78
C LYS A 29 -8.22 2.53 -2.89
N ARG A 30 -8.25 3.77 -3.37
CA ARG A 30 -9.10 4.19 -4.50
C ARG A 30 -8.71 3.47 -5.80
N ILE A 31 -7.42 3.47 -6.14
CA ILE A 31 -6.92 2.84 -7.37
C ILE A 31 -7.13 1.32 -7.33
N GLN A 32 -7.02 0.65 -6.17
CA GLN A 32 -7.37 -0.77 -6.06
C GLN A 32 -8.80 -1.03 -6.51
N VAL A 33 -9.77 -0.24 -6.02
CA VAL A 33 -11.18 -0.39 -6.38
C VAL A 33 -11.42 -0.09 -7.86
N GLU A 34 -10.80 0.97 -8.39
CA GLU A 34 -10.92 1.33 -9.81
C GLU A 34 -10.40 0.19 -10.71
N ILE A 35 -9.18 -0.29 -10.45
CA ILE A 35 -8.56 -1.36 -11.25
C ILE A 35 -9.37 -2.64 -11.16
N THR A 36 -9.79 -3.08 -9.97
CA THR A 36 -10.56 -4.32 -9.85
C THR A 36 -11.93 -4.20 -10.49
N SER A 37 -12.60 -3.05 -10.40
CA SER A 37 -13.87 -2.81 -11.08
C SER A 37 -13.74 -2.88 -12.60
N GLU A 38 -12.70 -2.26 -13.19
CA GLU A 38 -12.47 -2.33 -14.63
C GLU A 38 -12.11 -3.74 -15.10
N LEU A 39 -11.28 -4.47 -14.33
CA LEU A 39 -10.97 -5.86 -14.64
C LEU A 39 -12.21 -6.76 -14.60
N GLU A 40 -13.12 -6.59 -13.64
CA GLU A 40 -14.38 -7.33 -13.62
C GLU A 40 -15.30 -7.02 -14.81
N LYS A 41 -15.31 -5.76 -15.27
CA LYS A 41 -16.10 -5.37 -16.46
C LYS A 41 -15.54 -6.04 -17.71
N VAL A 42 -14.22 -6.10 -17.84
CA VAL A 42 -13.54 -6.76 -18.96
C VAL A 42 -13.74 -8.28 -18.90
N ASP A 43 -13.67 -8.90 -17.73
CA ASP A 43 -13.89 -10.34 -17.58
C ASP A 43 -15.35 -10.74 -17.86
N GLY A 44 -16.30 -9.99 -17.28
CA GLY A 44 -17.74 -10.16 -17.48
C GLY A 44 -18.38 -11.34 -16.75
N GLU A 45 -17.59 -12.26 -16.18
CA GLU A 45 -18.09 -13.47 -15.51
C GLU A 45 -17.58 -13.59 -14.07
N ALA A 46 -16.25 -13.58 -13.86
CA ALA A 46 -15.68 -13.70 -12.52
C ALA A 46 -15.70 -12.37 -11.74
N LYS A 47 -15.60 -12.50 -10.41
CA LYS A 47 -15.57 -11.37 -9.46
C LYS A 47 -14.38 -11.51 -8.52
N PHE A 48 -13.86 -10.38 -8.04
CA PHE A 48 -12.83 -10.38 -7.02
C PHE A 48 -13.41 -10.80 -5.67
N LYS A 49 -12.74 -11.77 -5.03
CA LYS A 49 -12.93 -12.05 -3.61
C LYS A 49 -12.08 -11.07 -2.81
N VAL A 50 -12.72 -10.40 -1.86
CA VAL A 50 -12.06 -9.39 -1.03
C VAL A 50 -11.76 -9.97 0.34
N ASP A 51 -10.48 -10.01 0.68
CA ASP A 51 -9.98 -10.39 1.99
C ASP A 51 -9.37 -9.17 2.68
N ARG A 52 -9.84 -8.88 3.89
CA ARG A 52 -9.38 -7.74 4.71
C ARG A 52 -8.72 -8.29 5.94
N TRP A 53 -7.51 -7.84 6.20
CA TRP A 53 -6.70 -8.34 7.31
C TRP A 53 -6.00 -7.21 8.05
N THR A 54 -5.64 -7.50 9.29
CA THR A 54 -4.94 -6.60 10.19
C THR A 54 -3.77 -7.33 10.83
N ARG A 55 -2.66 -6.63 11.10
CA ARG A 55 -1.51 -7.19 11.80
C ARG A 55 -1.51 -6.76 13.25
N THR A 56 -1.17 -7.69 14.14
CA THR A 56 -0.96 -7.41 15.57
C THR A 56 0.18 -6.41 15.80
N GLU A 57 1.21 -6.47 14.94
CA GLU A 57 2.39 -5.60 15.01
C GLU A 57 2.16 -4.20 14.41
N GLY A 58 0.97 -3.95 13.86
CA GLY A 58 0.59 -2.67 13.27
C GLY A 58 0.32 -2.76 11.76
N GLY A 59 -0.75 -2.10 11.35
CA GLY A 59 -1.17 -2.01 9.95
C GLY A 59 -2.31 -2.94 9.54
N ASP A 60 -2.79 -2.69 8.32
CA ASP A 60 -3.88 -3.39 7.67
C ASP A 60 -3.60 -3.58 6.19
N GLY A 61 -4.44 -4.39 5.55
CA GLY A 61 -4.39 -4.57 4.11
C GLY A 61 -5.67 -5.16 3.54
N ILE A 62 -5.75 -5.06 2.22
CA ILE A 62 -6.87 -5.57 1.44
C ILE A 62 -6.28 -6.37 0.30
N SER A 63 -6.55 -7.67 0.27
CA SER A 63 -6.19 -8.57 -0.82
C SER A 63 -7.44 -8.82 -1.66
N MET A 64 -7.42 -8.42 -2.93
CA MET A 64 -8.47 -8.73 -3.88
C MET A 64 -7.96 -9.76 -4.88
N VAL A 65 -8.60 -10.92 -4.96
CA VAL A 65 -8.20 -12.00 -5.88
C VAL A 65 -9.38 -12.48 -6.73
N MET A 66 -9.19 -12.50 -8.05
CA MET A 66 -10.06 -13.14 -9.05
C MET A 66 -9.37 -14.38 -9.59
N GLN A 67 -10.11 -15.46 -9.79
CA GLN A 67 -9.61 -16.73 -10.34
C GLN A 67 -10.65 -17.34 -11.27
N GLU A 68 -10.19 -18.14 -12.23
CA GLU A 68 -11.03 -18.89 -13.15
C GLU A 68 -12.02 -18.00 -13.92
N GLY A 69 -11.56 -16.81 -14.30
CA GLY A 69 -12.32 -15.89 -15.13
C GLY A 69 -12.37 -16.30 -16.59
N LYS A 70 -13.22 -15.59 -17.33
CA LYS A 70 -13.35 -15.76 -18.78
C LYS A 70 -12.13 -15.20 -19.50
N VAL A 71 -11.67 -14.03 -19.08
CA VAL A 71 -10.55 -13.29 -19.67
C VAL A 71 -9.29 -13.47 -18.83
N PHE A 72 -9.41 -13.43 -17.51
CA PHE A 72 -8.28 -13.57 -16.61
C PHE A 72 -8.27 -14.96 -15.97
N GLU A 73 -7.19 -15.72 -16.16
CA GLU A 73 -6.96 -16.97 -15.44
C GLU A 73 -6.83 -16.69 -13.94
N LYS A 74 -6.05 -15.65 -13.60
CA LYS A 74 -5.87 -15.18 -12.23
C LYS A 74 -5.47 -13.72 -12.20
N ALA A 75 -6.09 -12.94 -11.31
CA ALA A 75 -5.70 -11.56 -11.06
C ALA A 75 -5.66 -11.30 -9.54
N GLY A 76 -4.57 -10.71 -9.06
CA GLY A 76 -4.40 -10.31 -7.67
C GLY A 76 -4.05 -8.83 -7.59
N VAL A 77 -4.79 -8.08 -6.77
CA VAL A 77 -4.52 -6.67 -6.48
C VAL A 77 -4.53 -6.48 -4.96
N GLY A 78 -3.37 -6.22 -4.39
CA GLY A 78 -3.17 -6.06 -2.96
C GLY A 78 -2.85 -4.62 -2.58
N VAL A 79 -3.44 -4.17 -1.48
CA VAL A 79 -3.09 -2.92 -0.78
C VAL A 79 -2.59 -3.28 0.61
N SER A 80 -1.57 -2.56 1.07
CA SER A 80 -1.07 -2.67 2.45
C SER A 80 -0.79 -1.28 3.02
N VAL A 81 -1.08 -1.12 4.30
CA VAL A 81 -0.83 0.08 5.09
C VAL A 81 -0.18 -0.38 6.39
N VAL A 82 1.10 -0.09 6.58
CA VAL A 82 1.89 -0.62 7.69
C VAL A 82 2.45 0.54 8.50
N TYR A 83 2.25 0.45 9.81
CA TYR A 83 2.85 1.32 10.81
C TYR A 83 3.68 0.45 11.73
N GLY A 84 4.82 0.96 12.18
CA GLY A 84 5.63 0.23 13.16
C GLY A 84 6.88 0.99 13.56
N MET A 85 7.78 0.26 14.21
CA MET A 85 9.08 0.74 14.65
C MET A 85 10.18 -0.04 13.91
N LEU A 86 11.16 0.67 13.36
CA LEU A 86 12.35 0.06 12.79
C LEU A 86 13.48 0.05 13.81
N PRO A 87 14.12 -1.11 14.06
CA PRO A 87 15.30 -1.15 14.91
C PRO A 87 16.49 -0.44 14.23
N PRO A 88 17.46 0.09 15.00
CA PRO A 88 18.64 0.78 14.46
C PRO A 88 19.40 0.00 13.39
N ALA A 89 19.47 -1.32 13.51
CA ALA A 89 20.11 -2.20 12.53
C ALA A 89 19.39 -2.19 11.16
N ALA A 90 18.05 -2.12 11.15
CA ALA A 90 17.26 -2.03 9.92
C ALA A 90 17.44 -0.65 9.26
N VAL A 91 17.42 0.42 10.05
CA VAL A 91 17.72 1.79 9.57
C VAL A 91 19.12 1.83 8.94
N ALA A 92 20.12 1.22 9.59
CA ALA A 92 21.49 1.15 9.07
C ALA A 92 21.59 0.40 7.73
N GLN A 93 20.84 -0.70 7.53
CA GLN A 93 20.78 -1.40 6.26
C GLN A 93 20.15 -0.55 5.14
N MET A 94 19.07 0.18 5.45
CA MET A 94 18.41 1.05 4.47
C MET A 94 19.32 2.17 3.96
N ARG A 95 20.23 2.68 4.82
CA ARG A 95 21.18 3.75 4.45
C ARG A 95 22.09 3.38 3.28
N ALA A 96 22.37 2.10 3.05
CA ALA A 96 23.17 1.65 1.91
C ALA A 96 22.55 2.06 0.56
N GLN A 97 21.22 2.16 0.50
CA GLN A 97 20.47 2.53 -0.71
C GLN A 97 19.81 3.92 -0.59
N HIS A 98 19.81 4.50 0.61
CA HIS A 98 19.16 5.77 0.94
C HIS A 98 20.06 6.65 1.81
N PRO A 99 21.06 7.35 1.22
CA PRO A 99 22.12 8.04 1.97
C PRO A 99 21.60 9.19 2.86
N ASN A 100 20.42 9.73 2.56
CA ASN A 100 19.80 10.82 3.31
C ASN A 100 19.10 10.37 4.61
N ILE A 101 19.06 9.06 4.90
CA ILE A 101 18.52 8.56 6.17
C ILE A 101 19.53 8.82 7.28
N VAL A 102 19.10 9.55 8.31
CA VAL A 102 19.89 9.81 9.52
C VAL A 102 19.94 8.54 10.38
N ALA A 103 21.14 8.17 10.83
CA ALA A 103 21.28 7.06 11.76
C ALA A 103 20.80 7.47 13.15
N THR A 104 19.96 6.62 13.73
CA THR A 104 19.45 6.75 15.09
C THR A 104 19.96 5.57 15.91
N LYS A 105 20.11 5.78 17.22
CA LYS A 105 20.42 4.70 18.18
C LYS A 105 19.16 4.09 18.80
N GLU A 106 18.00 4.66 18.49
CA GLU A 106 16.69 4.29 19.02
C GLU A 106 15.80 3.78 17.89
N ASP A 107 14.77 3.03 18.27
CA ASP A 107 13.75 2.56 17.36
C ASP A 107 13.06 3.74 16.68
N THR A 108 12.98 3.69 15.35
CA THR A 108 12.48 4.80 14.53
C THR A 108 11.09 4.49 14.00
N PRO A 109 10.07 5.34 14.26
CA PRO A 109 8.75 5.16 13.68
C PRO A 109 8.83 5.17 12.15
N PHE A 110 8.06 4.29 11.52
CA PHE A 110 7.91 4.29 10.07
C PHE A 110 6.46 4.12 9.65
N PHE A 111 6.18 4.60 8.45
CA PHE A 111 4.96 4.31 7.72
C PHE A 111 5.30 3.80 6.33
N ALA A 112 4.58 2.77 5.89
CA ALA A 112 4.66 2.27 4.53
C ALA A 112 3.25 2.00 4.00
N THR A 113 2.98 2.41 2.77
CA THR A 113 1.78 2.00 2.07
C THR A 113 2.05 1.73 0.61
N GLY A 114 1.26 0.86 -0.01
CA GLY A 114 1.39 0.60 -1.43
C GLY A 114 0.29 -0.25 -1.98
N ILE A 115 0.24 -0.25 -3.31
CA ILE A 115 -0.55 -1.17 -4.13
C ILE A 115 0.40 -2.04 -4.95
N SER A 116 0.08 -3.32 -5.05
CA SER A 116 0.77 -4.28 -5.92
C SER A 116 -0.24 -5.10 -6.68
N ALA A 117 -0.01 -5.34 -7.96
CA ALA A 117 -0.88 -6.19 -8.75
C ALA A 117 -0.11 -7.13 -9.66
N VAL A 118 -0.65 -8.33 -9.85
CA VAL A 118 -0.25 -9.30 -10.88
C VAL A 118 -1.51 -9.79 -11.57
N ILE A 119 -1.54 -9.70 -12.90
CA ILE A 119 -2.72 -10.03 -13.70
C ILE A 119 -2.27 -10.97 -14.82
N HIS A 120 -2.85 -12.17 -14.86
CA HIS A 120 -2.60 -13.21 -15.84
C HIS A 120 -3.84 -13.42 -16.74
N PRO A 121 -3.83 -12.90 -17.98
CA PRO A 121 -4.85 -13.24 -18.96
C PRO A 121 -4.81 -14.71 -19.36
N LYS A 122 -5.97 -15.28 -19.72
CA LYS A 122 -6.11 -16.64 -20.21
C LYS A 122 -5.68 -16.79 -21.68
N ASN A 123 -5.83 -15.73 -22.46
CA ASN A 123 -5.40 -15.71 -23.86
C ASN A 123 -3.87 -15.54 -23.92
N PRO A 124 -3.12 -16.45 -24.55
CA PRO A 124 -1.66 -16.37 -24.63
C PRO A 124 -1.12 -15.15 -25.38
N ASN A 125 -1.97 -14.48 -26.19
CA ASN A 125 -1.60 -13.26 -26.89
C ASN A 125 -1.83 -11.99 -26.05
N ALA A 126 -2.47 -12.10 -24.89
CA ALA A 126 -2.61 -11.00 -23.94
C ALA A 126 -1.53 -11.13 -22.85
N PRO A 127 -0.69 -10.10 -22.63
CA PRO A 127 0.47 -10.22 -21.75
C PRO A 127 0.08 -10.24 -20.27
N THR A 128 0.89 -10.93 -19.46
CA THR A 128 0.87 -10.75 -18.00
C THR A 128 1.37 -9.36 -17.65
N VAL A 129 0.70 -8.71 -16.69
CA VAL A 129 1.09 -7.39 -16.17
C VAL A 129 1.42 -7.52 -14.68
N HIS A 130 2.52 -6.88 -14.28
CA HIS A 130 2.87 -6.66 -12.88
C HIS A 130 3.21 -5.19 -12.65
N PHE A 131 2.65 -4.59 -11.60
CA PHE A 131 3.03 -3.25 -11.17
C PHE A 131 2.99 -3.11 -9.65
N ASN A 132 3.77 -2.16 -9.14
CA ASN A 132 3.84 -1.84 -7.73
C ASN A 132 4.09 -0.34 -7.56
N TYR A 133 3.25 0.35 -6.80
CA TYR A 133 3.48 1.72 -6.36
C TYR A 133 3.46 1.74 -4.84
N ARG A 134 4.51 2.32 -4.24
CA ARG A 134 4.68 2.35 -2.80
C ARG A 134 5.25 3.67 -2.32
N TYR A 135 4.87 4.04 -1.11
CA TYR A 135 5.36 5.18 -0.37
C TYR A 135 5.89 4.71 0.98
N PHE A 136 6.95 5.36 1.42
CA PHE A 136 7.64 5.05 2.66
C PHE A 136 8.12 6.34 3.30
N GLU A 137 7.84 6.54 4.58
CA GLU A 137 8.39 7.64 5.38
C GLU A 137 8.96 7.13 6.70
N LEU A 138 10.06 7.76 7.13
CA LEU A 138 10.66 7.59 8.45
C LEU A 138 10.39 8.84 9.28
N GLY A 139 10.29 8.64 10.58
CA GLY A 139 10.30 9.72 11.56
C GLY A 139 8.93 9.97 12.19
N SER A 140 8.98 10.74 13.27
CA SER A 140 7.81 11.27 13.93
C SER A 140 7.03 12.12 12.93
N ALA A 141 5.71 12.02 12.93
CA ALA A 141 4.88 12.83 12.05
C ALA A 141 4.94 14.36 12.31
N GLU A 142 5.77 14.82 13.26
CA GLU A 142 6.25 16.20 13.29
C GLU A 142 7.51 16.30 12.45
N GLY A 143 7.46 17.05 11.36
CA GLY A 143 8.55 17.25 10.42
C GLY A 143 9.76 17.94 11.04
N GLY A 144 10.49 17.21 11.89
CA GLY A 144 11.86 17.55 12.25
C GLY A 144 12.67 17.54 10.98
N GLU A 145 13.10 18.73 10.56
CA GLU A 145 14.18 18.89 9.58
C GLU A 145 15.39 18.03 9.99
N PRO A 146 16.19 17.58 9.00
CA PRO A 146 17.32 16.68 9.22
C PRO A 146 18.36 17.19 10.24
#